data_AF-A0A2T5GL65-F1
#
_entry.id   AF-A0A2T5GL65-F1
#
_cell.length_a   1.000
_cell.length_b   1.000
_cell.length_c   1.000
_cell.angle_alpha   90.00
_cell.angle_beta   90.00
_cell.angle_gamma   90.00
#
_symmetry.space_group_name_H-M   'P 1'
#
loop_
_entity.id
_entity.type
_entity.pdbx_description
1 polymer ?
#
loop_
_entity_poly.entity_id
_entity_poly.type
_entity_poly.pdbx_seq_one_letter_code
_entity_poly.pdbx_strand_id
1 'polypeptide(L)'
;MSLTAFLRQYHATGREKGDGYDPSMFADMDPGERSEARAALLQRALEGDTTDLAGLAHVGDAAAIAALRAAAGNGQLRAPDRDLVLCETLFTLTRDPRDLDPVLAWLDARDTDARRRAAELLARLTLPPTLAEPITRRLGCWRLRSAGLPLATAWLATQGLPTHRVDGFQAHLPLVRRILAAWPCRRARVLAAIAAELRGTRP
;
A
#
# COMPACT_ATOMS: atom_id res chain seq x y z
N MET A 1 -10.29 -2.91 23.27
CA MET A 1 -10.50 -4.37 23.50
C MET A 1 -9.37 -4.93 24.37
N SER A 2 -9.59 -5.95 25.22
CA SER A 2 -8.55 -6.58 26.05
C SER A 2 -7.79 -7.70 25.33
N LEU A 3 -6.64 -8.14 25.86
CA LEU A 3 -5.87 -9.25 25.28
C LEU A 3 -6.69 -10.54 25.16
N THR A 4 -7.53 -10.87 26.15
CA THR A 4 -8.39 -12.07 26.11
C THR A 4 -9.40 -12.04 24.97
N ALA A 5 -9.91 -10.85 24.61
CA ALA A 5 -10.81 -10.70 23.47
C ALA A 5 -10.03 -10.76 22.14
N PHE A 6 -8.82 -10.18 22.09
CA PHE A 6 -7.91 -10.36 20.95
C PHE A 6 -7.57 -11.83 20.71
N LEU A 7 -7.18 -12.59 21.74
CA LEU A 7 -6.81 -13.99 21.59
C LEU A 7 -7.98 -14.85 21.07
N ARG A 8 -9.21 -14.52 21.47
CA ARG A 8 -10.41 -15.16 20.89
C ARG A 8 -10.51 -14.92 19.39
N GLN A 9 -10.32 -13.67 18.95
CA GLN A 9 -10.30 -13.32 17.51
C GLN A 9 -9.11 -13.98 16.79
N TYR A 10 -7.92 -13.96 17.38
CA TYR A 10 -6.69 -14.53 16.83
C TYR A 10 -6.79 -16.05 16.59
N HIS A 11 -7.46 -16.76 17.51
CA HIS A 11 -7.75 -18.19 17.40
C HIS A 11 -9.04 -18.50 16.63
N ALA A 12 -9.80 -17.48 16.19
CA ALA A 12 -10.98 -17.71 15.38
C ALA A 12 -10.62 -18.36 14.03
N THR A 13 -11.57 -19.10 13.47
CA THR A 13 -11.40 -19.82 12.20
C THR A 13 -12.51 -19.43 11.23
N GLY A 14 -12.26 -19.61 9.93
CA GLY A 14 -13.25 -19.30 8.91
C GLY A 14 -13.54 -17.81 8.78
N ARG A 15 -14.83 -17.45 8.75
CA ARG A 15 -15.28 -16.09 8.41
C ARG A 15 -14.86 -15.03 9.42
N GLU A 16 -14.87 -15.36 10.71
CA GLU A 16 -14.52 -14.44 11.79
C GLU A 16 -13.06 -13.96 11.69
N LYS A 17 -12.15 -14.85 11.29
CA LYS A 17 -10.76 -14.46 11.01
C LYS A 17 -10.64 -13.60 9.74
N GLY A 18 -11.50 -13.85 8.75
CA GLY A 18 -11.50 -13.12 7.48
C GLY A 18 -11.79 -11.62 7.62
N ASP A 19 -12.42 -11.20 8.71
CA ASP A 19 -12.68 -9.79 9.00
C ASP A 19 -11.40 -9.01 9.39
N GLY A 20 -10.32 -9.74 9.72
CA GLY A 20 -9.01 -9.17 10.00
C GLY A 20 -8.93 -8.47 11.34
N TYR A 21 -8.06 -7.45 11.41
CA TYR A 21 -7.82 -6.64 12.60
C TYR A 21 -8.01 -5.17 12.28
N ASP A 22 -8.52 -4.42 13.25
CA ASP A 22 -8.70 -2.97 13.15
C ASP A 22 -8.00 -2.24 14.31
N PRO A 23 -7.69 -0.93 14.17
CA PRO A 23 -6.99 -0.18 15.22
C PRO A 23 -7.68 -0.20 16.60
N SER A 24 -9.02 -0.27 16.65
CA SER A 24 -9.78 -0.27 17.91
C SER A 24 -9.59 -1.57 18.71
N MET A 25 -9.20 -2.65 18.04
CA MET A 25 -8.81 -3.91 18.68
C MET A 25 -7.63 -3.75 19.63
N PHE A 26 -6.78 -2.73 19.43
CA PHE A 26 -5.57 -2.53 20.21
C PHE A 26 -5.58 -1.26 21.07
N ALA A 27 -6.60 -0.41 20.90
CA ALA A 27 -6.66 0.93 21.50
C ALA A 27 -6.64 0.90 23.04
N ASP A 28 -7.41 -0.02 23.64
CA ASP A 28 -7.55 -0.12 25.11
C ASP A 28 -6.54 -1.09 25.77
N MET A 29 -5.65 -1.71 24.98
CA MET A 29 -4.63 -2.61 25.53
C MET A 29 -3.55 -1.82 26.26
N ASP A 30 -3.12 -2.34 27.41
CA ASP A 30 -1.92 -1.85 28.06
C ASP A 30 -0.65 -2.19 27.23
N PRO A 31 0.51 -1.59 27.53
CA PRO A 31 1.74 -1.83 26.78
C PRO A 31 2.21 -3.31 26.79
N GLY A 32 1.94 -4.05 27.87
CA GLY A 32 2.27 -5.46 28.00
C GLY A 32 1.35 -6.32 27.12
N GLU A 33 0.04 -6.13 27.23
CA GLU A 33 -0.96 -6.77 26.39
C GLU A 33 -0.70 -6.52 24.90
N ARG A 34 -0.38 -5.28 24.53
CA ARG A 34 -0.08 -4.91 23.15
C ARG A 34 1.21 -5.59 22.65
N SER A 35 2.20 -5.75 23.53
CA SER A 35 3.43 -6.47 23.19
C SER A 35 3.16 -7.96 22.94
N GLU A 36 2.31 -8.59 23.75
CA GLU A 36 1.91 -9.98 23.57
C GLU A 36 1.10 -10.18 22.28
N ALA A 37 0.11 -9.32 22.03
CA ALA A 37 -0.68 -9.36 20.79
C ALA A 37 0.22 -9.21 19.54
N ARG A 38 1.15 -8.25 19.57
CA ARG A 38 2.14 -8.07 18.49
C ARG A 38 3.01 -9.32 18.29
N ALA A 39 3.50 -9.94 19.36
CA ALA A 39 4.35 -11.13 19.25
C ALA A 39 3.60 -12.30 18.59
N ALA A 40 2.33 -12.50 18.98
CA ALA A 40 1.46 -13.52 18.37
C ALA A 40 1.24 -13.26 16.87
N LEU A 41 0.87 -12.03 16.49
CA LEU A 41 0.71 -11.64 15.08
C LEU A 41 2.00 -11.83 14.29
N LEU A 42 3.14 -11.41 14.86
CA LEU A 42 4.44 -11.49 14.19
C LEU A 42 4.82 -12.94 13.88
N GLN A 43 4.59 -13.87 14.82
CA GLN A 43 4.88 -15.27 14.61
C GLN A 43 4.16 -15.82 13.37
N ARG A 44 2.83 -15.68 13.30
CA ARG A 44 2.04 -16.20 12.17
C ARG A 44 2.27 -15.43 10.88
N ALA A 45 2.51 -14.12 10.96
CA ALA A 45 2.89 -13.32 9.80
C ALA A 45 4.18 -13.84 9.14
N LEU A 46 5.18 -14.22 9.95
CA LEU A 46 6.42 -14.82 9.45
C LEU A 46 6.20 -16.22 8.86
N GLU A 47 5.26 -16.99 9.41
CA GLU A 47 4.82 -18.29 8.87
C GLU A 47 3.99 -18.16 7.57
N GLY A 48 3.58 -16.95 7.20
CA GLY A 48 2.94 -16.65 5.92
C GLY A 48 1.48 -16.18 6.01
N ASP A 49 0.96 -15.96 7.22
CA ASP A 49 -0.40 -15.50 7.43
C ASP A 49 -0.57 -14.03 7.06
N THR A 50 -1.28 -13.77 5.96
CA THR A 50 -1.48 -12.40 5.45
C THR A 50 -2.44 -11.57 6.30
N THR A 51 -3.35 -12.21 7.04
CA THR A 51 -4.28 -11.51 7.92
C THR A 51 -3.54 -10.95 9.12
N ASP A 52 -2.71 -11.80 9.74
CA ASP A 52 -1.92 -11.40 10.91
C ASP A 52 -0.81 -10.42 10.51
N LEU A 53 -0.24 -10.58 9.31
CA LEU A 53 0.69 -9.61 8.74
C LEU A 53 0.04 -8.22 8.56
N ALA A 54 -1.17 -8.15 7.99
CA ALA A 54 -1.90 -6.88 7.88
C ALA A 54 -2.23 -6.27 9.25
N GLY A 55 -2.55 -7.11 10.25
CA GLY A 55 -2.80 -6.67 11.63
C GLY A 55 -1.60 -5.98 12.28
N LEU A 56 -0.37 -6.37 11.92
CA LEU A 56 0.85 -5.70 12.40
C LEU A 56 0.92 -4.23 12.01
N ALA A 57 0.22 -3.77 10.98
CA ALA A 57 0.18 -2.36 10.60
C ALA A 57 -0.38 -1.45 11.71
N HIS A 58 -1.08 -2.03 12.70
CA HIS A 58 -1.71 -1.29 13.80
C HIS A 58 -0.92 -1.33 15.12
N VAL A 59 -0.02 -2.31 15.29
CA VAL A 59 0.69 -2.55 16.55
C VAL A 59 2.19 -2.82 16.44
N GLY A 60 2.70 -2.92 15.21
CA GLY A 60 4.12 -3.17 14.94
C GLY A 60 5.03 -2.10 15.52
N ASP A 61 6.18 -2.52 16.04
CA ASP A 61 7.24 -1.66 16.53
C ASP A 61 8.54 -1.86 15.74
N ALA A 62 9.62 -1.25 16.23
CA ALA A 62 10.94 -1.36 15.62
C ALA A 62 11.43 -2.82 15.48
N ALA A 63 11.12 -3.69 16.46
CA ALA A 63 11.52 -5.09 16.41
C ALA A 63 10.72 -5.86 15.35
N ALA A 64 9.40 -5.65 15.28
CA ALA A 64 8.57 -6.22 14.23
C ALA A 64 9.00 -5.72 12.83
N ILE A 65 9.27 -4.42 12.68
CA ILE A 65 9.75 -3.84 11.41
C ILE A 65 11.07 -4.51 10.98
N ALA A 66 12.02 -4.70 11.89
CA ALA A 66 13.28 -5.36 11.60
C ALA A 66 13.08 -6.82 11.16
N ALA A 67 12.22 -7.56 11.85
CA ALA A 67 11.89 -8.94 11.49
C ALA A 67 11.19 -9.05 10.12
N LEU A 68 10.24 -8.16 9.84
CA LEU A 68 9.53 -8.11 8.56
C LEU A 68 10.47 -7.75 7.40
N ARG A 69 11.39 -6.80 7.58
CA ARG A 69 12.42 -6.47 6.58
C ARG A 69 13.37 -7.64 6.32
N ALA A 70 13.78 -8.36 7.37
CA ALA A 70 14.57 -9.57 7.22
C ALA A 70 13.81 -10.65 6.43
N ALA A 71 12.50 -10.79 6.66
CA ALA A 71 11.64 -11.74 5.97
C ALA A 71 11.32 -11.37 4.51
N ALA A 72 11.32 -10.08 4.16
CA ALA A 72 11.11 -9.60 2.79
C ALA A 72 12.22 -10.04 1.82
N GLY A 73 13.43 -10.29 2.34
CA GLY A 73 14.59 -10.69 1.53
C GLY A 73 14.97 -9.64 0.48
N ASN A 74 15.58 -10.08 -0.61
CA ASN A 74 16.19 -9.19 -1.62
C ASN A 74 15.18 -8.64 -2.66
N GLY A 75 13.88 -8.57 -2.35
CA GLY A 75 12.87 -7.99 -3.25
C GLY A 75 12.37 -8.90 -4.38
N GLN A 76 12.63 -10.21 -4.32
CA GLN A 76 12.04 -11.18 -5.24
C GLN A 76 10.59 -11.46 -4.86
N LEU A 77 9.68 -11.41 -5.85
CA LEU A 77 8.29 -11.85 -5.68
C LEU A 77 8.26 -13.38 -5.58
N ARG A 78 8.15 -13.92 -4.37
CA ARG A 78 8.10 -15.37 -4.10
C ARG A 78 6.68 -15.83 -3.87
N ALA A 79 5.90 -15.03 -3.15
CA ALA A 79 4.52 -15.26 -2.83
C ALA A 79 3.75 -13.94 -3.02
N PRO A 80 3.25 -13.65 -4.24
CA PRO A 80 2.77 -12.32 -4.62
C PRO A 80 1.81 -11.67 -3.61
N ASP A 81 0.83 -12.43 -3.11
CA ASP A 81 -0.16 -11.91 -2.17
C ASP A 81 0.47 -11.56 -0.81
N ARG A 82 1.32 -12.44 -0.29
CA ARG A 82 2.06 -12.18 0.95
C ARG A 82 3.02 -11.01 0.81
N ASP A 83 3.79 -10.98 -0.28
CA ASP A 83 4.84 -9.98 -0.47
C ASP A 83 4.24 -8.57 -0.67
N LEU A 84 3.07 -8.46 -1.30
CA LEU A 84 2.33 -7.19 -1.39
C LEU A 84 1.84 -6.72 -0.01
N VAL A 85 1.25 -7.60 0.79
CA VAL A 85 0.80 -7.27 2.16
C VAL A 85 1.99 -6.91 3.04
N LEU A 86 3.13 -7.55 2.86
CA LEU A 86 4.37 -7.23 3.57
C LEU A 86 4.86 -5.82 3.26
N CYS A 87 4.95 -5.46 1.98
CA CYS A 87 5.37 -4.11 1.56
C CYS A 87 4.39 -3.03 2.06
N GLU A 88 3.08 -3.31 1.97
CA GLU A 88 2.05 -2.42 2.50
C GLU A 88 2.18 -2.21 4.02
N THR A 89 2.37 -3.31 4.76
CA THR A 89 2.49 -3.29 6.23
C THR A 89 3.72 -2.50 6.64
N LEU A 90 4.87 -2.80 6.03
CA LEU A 90 6.11 -2.06 6.27
C LEU A 90 5.94 -0.58 5.97
N PHE A 91 5.43 -0.23 4.79
CA PHE A 91 5.21 1.16 4.41
C PHE A 91 4.23 1.88 5.35
N THR A 92 3.19 1.20 5.84
CA THR A 92 2.22 1.78 6.79
C THR A 92 2.89 2.10 8.13
N LEU A 93 3.77 1.21 8.61
CA LEU A 93 4.51 1.36 9.86
C LEU A 93 5.61 2.43 9.78
N THR A 94 6.35 2.49 8.66
CA THR A 94 7.58 3.29 8.55
C THR A 94 7.36 4.61 7.83
N ARG A 95 6.36 4.68 6.95
CA ARG A 95 6.20 5.73 5.92
C ARG A 95 7.43 5.90 5.04
N ASP A 96 8.32 4.91 5.02
CA ASP A 96 9.55 4.92 4.24
C ASP A 96 9.24 4.44 2.81
N PRO A 97 9.37 5.30 1.78
CA PRO A 97 9.07 4.92 0.41
C PRO A 97 9.94 3.76 -0.10
N ARG A 98 11.10 3.50 0.52
CA ARG A 98 11.97 2.37 0.16
C ARG A 98 11.33 1.01 0.40
N ASP A 99 10.39 0.92 1.35
CA ASP A 99 9.64 -0.32 1.59
C ASP A 99 8.67 -0.64 0.41
N LEU A 100 8.48 0.29 -0.54
CA LEU A 100 7.73 0.09 -1.79
C LEU A 100 8.60 -0.17 -3.02
N ASP A 101 9.93 -0.21 -2.90
CA ASP A 101 10.84 -0.49 -4.02
C ASP A 101 10.54 -1.84 -4.70
N PRO A 102 10.24 -2.94 -3.98
CA PRO A 102 9.80 -4.19 -4.59
C PRO A 102 8.53 -4.03 -5.42
N VAL A 103 7.54 -3.27 -4.92
CA VAL A 103 6.28 -2.98 -5.62
C VAL A 103 6.55 -2.25 -6.93
N LEU A 104 7.45 -1.27 -6.92
CA LEU A 104 7.88 -0.56 -8.12
C LEU A 104 8.58 -1.49 -9.12
N ALA A 105 9.42 -2.41 -8.64
CA ALA A 105 10.07 -3.40 -9.50
C ALA A 105 9.05 -4.38 -10.12
N TRP A 106 7.99 -4.74 -9.40
CA TRP A 106 6.94 -5.63 -9.91
C TRP A 106 6.06 -4.99 -10.99
N LEU A 107 5.90 -3.66 -10.98
CA LEU A 107 5.30 -2.96 -12.12
C LEU A 107 6.07 -3.20 -13.43
N ASP A 108 7.40 -3.33 -13.32
CA ASP A 108 8.29 -3.53 -14.45
C ASP A 108 8.47 -5.01 -14.83
N ALA A 109 7.90 -5.93 -14.04
CA ALA A 109 7.90 -7.35 -14.32
C ALA A 109 7.17 -7.67 -15.63
N ARG A 110 7.52 -8.82 -16.24
CA ARG A 110 6.85 -9.32 -17.44
C ARG A 110 5.43 -9.83 -17.14
N ASP A 111 5.25 -10.38 -15.96
CA ASP A 111 3.96 -10.86 -15.47
C ASP A 111 2.95 -9.69 -15.38
N THR A 112 1.80 -9.88 -16.05
CA THR A 112 0.74 -8.88 -16.11
C THR A 112 -0.08 -8.84 -14.82
N ASP A 113 -0.24 -9.97 -14.13
CA ASP A 113 -0.97 -10.02 -12.86
C ASP A 113 -0.18 -9.37 -11.74
N ALA A 114 1.12 -9.69 -11.64
CA ALA A 114 2.01 -9.02 -10.69
C ALA A 114 2.00 -7.49 -10.86
N ARG A 115 2.10 -7.02 -12.11
CA ARG A 115 2.02 -5.59 -12.45
C ARG A 115 0.68 -4.97 -12.04
N ARG A 116 -0.43 -5.65 -12.32
CA ARG A 116 -1.77 -5.16 -11.98
C ARG A 116 -1.91 -5.01 -10.46
N ARG A 117 -1.57 -6.06 -9.71
CA ARG A 117 -1.65 -6.04 -8.24
C ARG A 117 -0.73 -5.00 -7.62
N ALA A 118 0.48 -4.82 -8.14
CA ALA A 118 1.40 -3.77 -7.70
C ALA A 118 0.81 -2.36 -7.94
N ALA A 119 0.19 -2.13 -9.09
CA ALA A 119 -0.46 -0.84 -9.37
C ALA A 119 -1.67 -0.60 -8.47
N GLU A 120 -2.51 -1.62 -8.28
CA GLU A 120 -3.67 -1.58 -7.38
C GLU A 120 -3.25 -1.27 -5.94
N LEU A 121 -2.15 -1.88 -5.45
CA LEU A 121 -1.56 -1.55 -4.16
C LEU A 121 -1.18 -0.07 -4.07
N LEU A 122 -0.45 0.47 -5.05
CA LEU A 122 -0.08 1.89 -5.02
C LEU A 122 -1.30 2.82 -5.03
N ALA A 123 -2.38 2.46 -5.72
CA ALA A 123 -3.59 3.27 -5.82
C ALA A 123 -4.35 3.42 -4.49
N ARG A 124 -4.23 2.44 -3.57
CA ARG A 124 -4.88 2.45 -2.26
C ARG A 124 -4.05 3.09 -1.14
N LEU A 125 -2.81 3.48 -1.42
CA LEU A 125 -1.91 4.06 -0.43
C LEU A 125 -1.92 5.59 -0.46
N THR A 126 -1.65 6.19 0.70
CA THR A 126 -1.22 7.59 0.77
C THR A 126 0.26 7.65 0.48
N LEU A 127 0.64 8.22 -0.66
CA LEU A 127 2.01 8.16 -1.18
C LEU A 127 2.76 9.48 -0.97
N PRO A 128 4.06 9.43 -0.60
CA PRO A 128 4.87 10.63 -0.54
C PRO A 128 5.16 11.20 -1.94
N PRO A 129 5.44 12.52 -2.06
CA PRO A 129 5.78 13.16 -3.33
C PRO A 129 6.99 12.55 -4.05
N THR A 130 7.91 11.91 -3.31
CA THR A 130 9.12 11.26 -3.88
C THR A 130 8.79 10.14 -4.86
N LEU A 131 7.59 9.55 -4.80
CA LEU A 131 7.14 8.51 -5.72
C LEU A 131 6.51 9.06 -7.01
N ALA A 132 6.31 10.37 -7.13
CA ALA A 132 5.68 10.98 -8.30
C ALA A 132 6.45 10.70 -9.59
N GLU A 133 7.78 10.82 -9.57
CA GLU A 133 8.63 10.61 -10.74
C GLU A 133 8.71 9.13 -11.16
N PRO A 134 8.96 8.16 -10.25
CA PRO A 134 8.81 6.74 -10.55
C PRO A 134 7.46 6.36 -11.18
N ILE A 135 6.36 6.93 -10.70
CA ILE A 135 5.02 6.67 -11.24
C ILE A 135 4.82 7.35 -12.60
N THR A 136 5.31 8.58 -12.77
CA THR A 136 5.22 9.33 -14.03
C THR A 136 5.90 8.58 -15.18
N ARG A 137 7.11 8.07 -14.95
CA ARG A 137 7.83 7.24 -15.95
C ARG A 137 7.01 6.03 -16.40
N ARG A 138 6.32 5.39 -15.45
CA ARG A 138 5.50 4.20 -15.69
C ARG A 138 4.18 4.51 -16.40
N LEU A 139 3.52 5.61 -16.04
CA LEU A 139 2.37 6.12 -16.79
C LEU A 139 2.71 6.41 -18.25
N GLY A 140 3.93 6.87 -18.52
CA GLY A 140 4.45 7.11 -19.87
C GLY A 140 4.73 5.84 -20.70
N CYS A 141 4.78 4.67 -20.07
CA CYS A 141 5.10 3.42 -20.73
C CYS A 141 3.86 2.74 -21.33
N TRP A 142 3.88 2.50 -22.64
CA TRP A 142 2.78 1.78 -23.34
C TRP A 142 2.49 0.40 -22.74
N ARG A 143 3.53 -0.32 -22.30
CA ARG A 143 3.41 -1.65 -21.69
C ARG A 143 2.53 -1.64 -20.43
N LEU A 144 2.48 -0.51 -19.73
CA LEU A 144 1.73 -0.35 -18.47
C LEU A 144 0.34 0.26 -18.69
N ARG A 145 -0.15 0.32 -19.94
CA ARG A 145 -1.47 0.91 -20.25
C ARG A 145 -2.62 0.28 -19.47
N SER A 146 -2.58 -1.04 -19.23
CA SER A 146 -3.60 -1.78 -18.48
C SER A 146 -3.61 -1.42 -16.99
N ALA A 147 -2.48 -0.97 -16.47
CA ALA A 147 -2.34 -0.43 -15.11
C ALA A 147 -2.53 1.10 -15.07
N GLY A 148 -2.97 1.73 -16.17
CA GLY A 148 -3.04 3.18 -16.27
C GLY A 148 -3.93 3.83 -15.22
N LEU A 149 -5.12 3.28 -14.99
CA LEU A 149 -6.06 3.78 -13.99
C LEU A 149 -5.45 3.77 -12.57
N PRO A 150 -5.01 2.62 -12.02
CA PRO A 150 -4.41 2.61 -10.69
C PRO A 150 -3.14 3.47 -10.60
N LEU A 151 -2.31 3.52 -11.65
CA LEU A 151 -1.13 4.40 -11.65
C LEU A 151 -1.47 5.89 -11.68
N ALA A 152 -2.55 6.29 -12.37
CA ALA A 152 -3.01 7.68 -12.37
C ALA A 152 -3.55 8.06 -10.98
N THR A 153 -4.32 7.17 -10.35
CA THR A 153 -4.78 7.30 -8.97
C THR A 153 -3.59 7.43 -8.00
N ALA A 154 -2.60 6.54 -8.11
CA ALA A 154 -1.40 6.59 -7.29
C ALA A 154 -0.62 7.91 -7.50
N TRP A 155 -0.48 8.38 -8.74
CA TRP A 155 0.17 9.66 -9.01
C TRP A 155 -0.56 10.82 -8.33
N LEU A 156 -1.89 10.87 -8.39
CA LEU A 156 -2.67 11.89 -7.69
C LEU A 156 -2.47 11.81 -6.17
N ALA A 157 -2.34 10.61 -5.59
CA ALA A 157 -2.00 10.43 -4.19
C ALA A 157 -0.65 11.08 -3.83
N THR A 158 0.35 11.01 -4.71
CA THR A 158 1.65 11.71 -4.50
C THR A 158 1.53 13.23 -4.48
N GLN A 159 0.43 13.79 -5.00
CA GLN A 159 0.13 15.22 -4.94
C GLN A 159 -0.60 15.62 -3.65
N GLY A 160 -0.81 14.68 -2.73
CA GLY A 160 -1.54 14.88 -1.48
C GLY A 160 -3.07 14.78 -1.63
N LEU A 161 -3.57 14.27 -2.77
CA LEU A 161 -5.00 14.09 -2.98
C LEU A 161 -5.47 12.77 -2.35
N PRO A 162 -6.62 12.72 -1.66
CA PRO A 162 -7.09 11.55 -0.91
C PRO A 162 -7.75 10.49 -1.81
N THR A 163 -7.09 10.11 -2.91
CA THR A 163 -7.65 9.22 -3.93
C THR A 163 -7.77 7.75 -3.52
N HIS A 164 -7.25 7.39 -2.34
CA HIS A 164 -7.46 6.09 -1.73
C HIS A 164 -8.89 5.92 -1.15
N ARG A 165 -9.63 7.02 -0.97
CA ARG A 165 -11.04 7.02 -0.53
C ARG A 165 -11.96 7.12 -1.73
N VAL A 166 -13.13 6.49 -1.66
CA VAL A 166 -14.13 6.52 -2.75
C VAL A 166 -14.51 7.96 -3.12
N ASP A 167 -14.88 8.77 -2.14
CA ASP A 167 -15.28 10.17 -2.37
C ASP A 167 -14.14 11.01 -2.94
N GLY A 168 -12.92 10.81 -2.42
CA GLY A 168 -11.72 11.49 -2.91
C GLY A 168 -11.37 11.09 -4.34
N PHE A 169 -11.51 9.80 -4.68
CA PHE A 169 -11.34 9.32 -6.06
C PHE A 169 -12.39 9.93 -7.00
N GLN A 170 -13.67 9.92 -6.61
CA GLN A 170 -14.75 10.48 -7.41
C GLN A 170 -14.56 11.98 -7.69
N ALA A 171 -14.14 12.75 -6.69
CA ALA A 171 -13.84 14.18 -6.83
C ALA A 171 -12.71 14.46 -7.85
N HIS A 172 -11.79 13.51 -8.05
CA HIS A 172 -10.64 13.66 -8.94
C HIS A 172 -10.73 12.83 -10.22
N LEU A 173 -11.88 12.20 -10.49
CA LEU A 173 -12.13 11.44 -11.71
C LEU A 173 -11.89 12.26 -13.01
N PRO A 174 -12.20 13.58 -13.09
CA PRO A 174 -11.85 14.39 -14.25
C PRO A 174 -10.34 14.43 -14.55
N LEU A 175 -9.49 14.50 -13.50
CA LEU A 175 -8.03 14.49 -13.65
C LEU A 175 -7.54 13.12 -14.14
N VAL A 176 -8.07 12.04 -13.56
CA VAL A 176 -7.79 10.67 -14.01
C VAL A 176 -8.13 10.51 -15.49
N ARG A 177 -9.33 10.91 -15.91
CA ARG A 177 -9.77 10.84 -17.31
C ARG A 177 -8.85 11.63 -18.22
N ARG A 178 -8.44 12.85 -17.82
CA ARG A 178 -7.50 13.69 -18.59
C ARG A 178 -6.14 13.02 -18.76
N ILE A 179 -5.60 12.38 -17.73
CA ILE A 179 -4.34 11.63 -17.78
C ILE A 179 -4.48 10.44 -18.75
N LEU A 180 -5.55 9.66 -18.63
CA LEU A 180 -5.74 8.44 -19.40
C LEU A 180 -6.10 8.68 -20.86
N ALA A 181 -6.78 9.79 -21.17
CA ALA A 181 -7.08 10.22 -22.53
C ALA A 181 -5.82 10.61 -23.32
N ALA A 182 -4.73 10.97 -22.63
CA ALA A 182 -3.46 11.24 -23.28
C ALA A 182 -2.74 9.94 -23.66
N TRP A 183 -2.18 9.94 -24.87
CA TRP A 183 -1.23 8.90 -25.31
C TRP A 183 -0.07 8.78 -24.32
N PRO A 184 0.43 7.56 -24.01
CA PRO A 184 1.41 7.37 -22.95
C PRO A 184 2.63 8.29 -23.05
N CYS A 185 3.23 8.45 -24.24
CA CYS A 185 4.36 9.36 -24.45
C CYS A 185 4.08 10.83 -24.12
N ARG A 186 2.80 11.26 -24.08
CA ARG A 186 2.38 12.63 -23.76
C ARG A 186 1.96 12.80 -22.29
N ARG A 187 1.83 11.72 -21.52
CA ARG A 187 1.31 11.78 -20.14
C ARG A 187 2.19 12.59 -19.21
N ALA A 188 3.52 12.50 -19.31
CA ALA A 188 4.42 13.31 -18.49
C ALA A 188 4.10 14.82 -18.57
N ARG A 189 3.83 15.33 -19.80
CA ARG A 189 3.44 16.73 -20.01
C ARG A 189 2.07 17.06 -19.38
N VAL A 190 1.10 16.15 -19.50
CA VAL A 190 -0.24 16.32 -18.89
C VAL A 190 -0.14 16.33 -17.37
N LEU A 191 0.65 15.45 -16.79
CA LEU A 191 0.90 15.37 -15.35
C LEU A 191 1.58 16.66 -14.83
N ALA A 192 2.57 17.18 -15.56
CA ALA A 192 3.21 18.45 -15.21
C ALA A 192 2.23 19.64 -15.22
N ALA A 193 1.32 19.69 -16.21
CA ALA A 193 0.28 20.72 -16.26
C ALA A 193 -0.70 20.61 -15.07
N ILE A 194 -1.17 19.40 -14.76
CA ILE A 194 -2.04 19.16 -13.61
C ILE A 194 -1.34 19.54 -12.30
N ALA A 195 -0.06 19.18 -12.14
CA ALA A 195 0.70 19.55 -10.93
C ALA A 195 0.86 21.07 -10.77
N ALA A 196 0.98 21.82 -11.88
CA ALA A 196 0.99 23.27 -11.85
C ALA A 196 -0.38 23.85 -11.43
N GLU A 197 -1.48 23.33 -12.00
CA GLU A 197 -2.85 23.72 -11.65
C GLU A 197 -3.14 23.48 -10.15
N LEU A 198 -2.74 22.33 -9.62
CA LEU A 198 -2.91 21.98 -8.19
C LEU A 198 -2.09 22.85 -7.24
N ARG A 199 -0.97 23.42 -7.69
CA ARG A 199 -0.19 24.38 -6.88
C ARG A 199 -0.80 25.77 -6.90
N GLY A 200 -1.38 26.19 -8.02
CA GLY A 200 -2.03 27.49 -8.17
C GLY A 200 -3.38 27.62 -7.44
N THR A 201 -3.98 26.51 -7.01
CA THR A 201 -5.25 26.48 -6.28
C THR A 201 -5.08 26.33 -4.76
N ARG A 202 -3.86 26.25 -4.24
CA ARG A 202 -3.62 26.27 -2.79
C ARG A 202 -3.65 27.73 -2.30
N PRO A 203 -4.54 28.09 -1.34
CA PRO A 203 -4.60 29.43 -0.77
C PRO A 203 -3.34 29.80 0.00
#